data_AF-A0A442MLE8-F1
#
_entry.id   AF-A0A442MLE8-F1
#
_cell.length_a   1.000
_cell.length_b   1.000
_cell.length_c   1.000
_cell.angle_alpha   90.00
_cell.angle_beta   90.00
_cell.angle_gamma   90.00
#
_symmetry.space_group_name_H-M   'P 1'
#
loop_
_entity.id
_entity.type
_entity.pdbx_description
1 polymer ?
#
loop_
_entity_poly.entity_id
_entity_poly.type
_entity_poly.pdbx_seq_one_letter_code
_entity_poly.pdbx_strand_id
1 'polypeptide(L)'
;MSAKVIADSISPAGKRITTMELRYPRFIHAEELTHRALASTPGDCIIIEQIADGLMYDENLSRNASSSRAIPVERMIQDVLDDPAMPIHWGKNQPGMQAWEEHDAPVIMGFGSDDYVWGTPQEAWLAARDAMIERAREFARAGYHKQIVNRLLETWLHINVVVTATEWDNFRTLRLHKDAQPEIHELAHQMFNVAMVASTPQLLKPGEWHLPYVTEDEQSVAVTEAGQRNVKILSVARCASVSYKTVDGLPMTLERAQQIYDKLVKAEVFHASPFEHQATPDTFNRPFYDQWGEHDGWDWKQGELHGNFKGWIQNRKIMESKLAL
;
A
#
# COMPACT_ATOMS: atom_id res chain seq x y z
N MET A 1 -12.25 -2.00 6.87
CA MET A 1 -10.96 -1.46 6.33
C MET A 1 -10.46 -0.32 7.21
N SER A 2 -9.19 0.08 7.10
CA SER A 2 -8.59 1.13 7.92
C SER A 2 -7.43 1.82 7.22
N ALA A 3 -7.21 3.09 7.56
CA ALA A 3 -6.01 3.85 7.21
C ALA A 3 -5.41 4.47 8.48
N LYS A 4 -4.08 4.37 8.63
CA LYS A 4 -3.35 4.95 9.76
C LYS A 4 -2.15 5.72 9.23
N VAL A 5 -2.05 7.00 9.57
CA VAL A 5 -0.82 7.77 9.32
C VAL A 5 0.27 7.26 10.28
N ILE A 6 1.37 6.76 9.70
CA ILE A 6 2.50 6.18 10.44
C ILE A 6 3.75 7.06 10.43
N ALA A 7 3.80 8.04 9.53
CA ALA A 7 4.73 9.16 9.54
C ALA A 7 4.13 10.31 8.75
N ASP A 8 4.30 11.54 9.23
CA ASP A 8 3.80 12.74 8.57
C ASP A 8 4.77 13.89 8.80
N SER A 9 5.23 14.50 7.71
CA SER A 9 6.29 15.50 7.78
C SER A 9 6.07 16.63 6.78
N ILE A 10 6.62 17.80 7.07
CA ILE A 10 6.57 18.96 6.18
C ILE A 10 7.97 19.58 6.08
N SER A 11 8.36 19.95 4.87
CA SER A 11 9.65 20.62 4.62
C SER A 11 9.59 22.12 4.93
N PRO A 12 10.73 22.83 5.05
CA PRO A 12 10.73 24.28 5.22
C PRO A 12 10.10 25.03 4.04
N ALA A 13 10.05 24.40 2.86
CA ALA A 13 9.39 24.90 1.66
C ALA A 13 7.88 24.60 1.62
N GLY A 14 7.31 24.05 2.70
CA GLY A 14 5.89 23.73 2.82
C GLY A 14 5.44 22.47 2.09
N LYS A 15 6.36 21.61 1.62
CA LYS A 15 6.02 20.34 0.95
C LYS A 15 5.78 19.26 2.00
N ARG A 16 4.53 18.84 2.16
CA ARG A 16 4.13 17.74 3.06
C ARG A 16 4.41 16.39 2.40
N ILE A 17 4.91 15.44 3.18
CA ILE A 17 5.05 14.03 2.82
C ILE A 17 4.34 13.22 3.90
N THR A 18 3.49 12.28 3.48
CA THR A 18 2.70 11.46 4.40
C THR A 18 2.88 10.00 4.05
N THR A 19 3.09 9.16 5.07
CA THR A 19 3.09 7.71 4.93
C THR A 19 1.95 7.11 5.74
N MET A 20 1.18 6.23 5.10
CA MET A 20 0.07 5.53 5.72
C MET A 20 0.25 4.01 5.66
N GLU A 21 -0.19 3.33 6.72
CA GLU A 21 -0.49 1.91 6.74
C GLU A 21 -1.99 1.74 6.44
N LEU A 22 -2.30 1.03 5.37
CA LEU A 22 -3.64 0.75 4.88
C LEU A 22 -3.95 -0.73 5.09
N ARG A 23 -5.18 -1.03 5.47
CA ARG A 23 -5.73 -2.39 5.50
C ARG A 23 -7.10 -2.44 4.88
N TYR A 24 -7.26 -3.19 3.81
CA TYR A 24 -8.52 -3.25 3.04
C TYR A 24 -8.69 -4.59 2.33
N PRO A 25 -9.91 -4.93 1.88
CA PRO A 25 -10.16 -6.16 1.12
C PRO A 25 -9.23 -6.35 -0.07
N ARG A 26 -8.68 -7.56 -0.22
CA ARG A 26 -7.71 -7.90 -1.25
C ARG A 26 -8.32 -7.89 -2.65
N PHE A 27 -9.61 -8.13 -2.81
CA PHE A 27 -10.25 -8.07 -4.13
C PHE A 27 -10.20 -6.66 -4.74
N ILE A 28 -10.27 -5.60 -3.93
CA ILE A 28 -10.08 -4.21 -4.38
C ILE A 28 -8.66 -4.03 -4.93
N HIS A 29 -7.66 -4.62 -4.25
CA HIS A 29 -6.26 -4.54 -4.68
C HIS A 29 -6.05 -5.09 -6.10
N ALA A 30 -6.85 -6.07 -6.52
CA ALA A 30 -6.79 -6.65 -7.86
C ALA A 30 -7.55 -5.81 -8.91
N GLU A 31 -8.61 -5.11 -8.51
CA GLU A 31 -9.34 -4.20 -9.40
C GLU A 31 -8.52 -2.94 -9.71
N GLU A 32 -7.74 -2.47 -8.74
CA GLU A 32 -6.75 -1.40 -8.90
C GLU A 32 -5.55 -1.82 -9.79
N LEU A 33 -5.52 -3.07 -10.31
CA LEU A 33 -4.56 -3.57 -11.31
C LEU A 33 -5.08 -3.50 -12.76
N THR A 34 -6.32 -3.06 -13.00
CA THR A 34 -6.82 -2.87 -14.36
C THR A 34 -6.08 -1.69 -15.02
N HIS A 35 -5.52 -1.94 -16.21
CA HIS A 35 -4.60 -1.08 -16.99
C HIS A 35 -3.10 -1.15 -16.61
N ARG A 36 -2.45 -2.25 -17.03
CA ARG A 36 -1.04 -2.21 -17.46
C ARG A 36 -0.96 -2.66 -18.91
N ALA A 37 -0.41 -1.80 -19.77
CA ALA A 37 0.05 -2.21 -21.08
C ALA A 37 1.08 -3.34 -20.90
N LEU A 38 0.73 -4.55 -21.33
CA LEU A 38 1.73 -5.56 -21.66
C LEU A 38 2.30 -5.16 -23.02
N ALA A 39 3.42 -4.44 -23.03
CA ALA A 39 4.20 -4.28 -24.24
C ALA A 39 4.85 -5.64 -24.56
N SER A 40 4.21 -6.45 -25.39
CA SER A 40 4.81 -7.66 -25.96
C SER A 40 5.24 -7.50 -27.42
N THR A 41 5.36 -6.27 -27.94
CA THR A 41 5.92 -6.03 -29.27
C THR A 41 6.51 -4.63 -29.43
N PRO A 42 7.70 -4.48 -30.05
CA PRO A 42 8.21 -3.19 -30.49
C PRO A 42 7.54 -2.79 -31.81
N GLY A 43 6.87 -1.64 -31.88
CA GLY A 43 6.47 -1.07 -33.17
C GLY A 43 5.32 -0.06 -33.15
N ASP A 44 4.19 -0.39 -32.52
CA ASP A 44 2.95 0.38 -32.78
C ASP A 44 2.33 0.92 -31.49
N CYS A 45 2.62 2.19 -31.20
CA CYS A 45 1.93 2.96 -30.17
C CYS A 45 0.54 3.35 -30.69
N ILE A 46 -0.48 2.57 -30.35
CA ILE A 46 -1.82 3.13 -30.20
C ILE A 46 -1.88 3.68 -28.77
N ILE A 47 -1.77 5.00 -28.65
CA ILE A 47 -2.04 5.72 -27.40
C ILE A 47 -3.55 5.58 -27.14
N ILE A 48 -3.93 4.56 -26.37
CA ILE A 48 -5.19 4.58 -25.64
C ILE A 48 -4.87 5.28 -24.32
N GLU A 49 -5.57 6.38 -24.03
CA GLU A 49 -5.47 7.12 -22.77
C GLU A 49 -5.40 6.14 -21.59
N GLN A 50 -4.25 6.16 -20.90
CA GLN A 50 -4.03 5.35 -19.71
C GLN A 50 -4.93 5.87 -18.60
N ILE A 51 -5.98 5.12 -18.26
CA ILE A 51 -6.65 5.28 -16.97
C ILE A 51 -5.76 4.55 -15.94
N ALA A 52 -4.69 5.22 -15.51
CA ALA A 52 -3.84 4.81 -14.40
C ALA A 52 -4.38 5.45 -13.12
N ASP A 53 -5.56 5.01 -12.66
CA ASP A 53 -6.34 5.74 -11.67
C ASP A 53 -6.25 5.16 -10.23
N GLY A 54 -5.52 4.06 -10.05
CA GLY A 54 -5.54 3.30 -8.79
C GLY A 54 -4.32 3.36 -7.88
N LEU A 55 -4.50 2.89 -6.64
CA LEU A 55 -3.45 2.65 -5.63
C LEU A 55 -2.43 1.62 -6.15
N MET A 56 -2.72 0.94 -7.25
CA MET A 56 -1.83 0.18 -8.15
C MET A 56 -0.73 0.94 -8.89
N TYR A 57 -1.12 2.10 -9.42
CA TYR A 57 -0.50 2.71 -10.61
C TYR A 57 -0.26 4.20 -10.57
N ASP A 58 -0.84 4.93 -9.61
CA ASP A 58 -0.53 6.36 -9.48
C ASP A 58 0.98 6.53 -9.25
N GLU A 59 1.64 7.21 -10.20
CA GLU A 59 3.10 7.39 -10.23
C GLU A 59 3.62 8.22 -9.05
N ASN A 60 2.73 8.96 -8.39
CA ASN A 60 3.06 9.76 -7.22
C ASN A 60 3.14 8.91 -5.94
N LEU A 61 2.69 7.66 -5.98
CA LEU A 61 2.58 6.79 -4.80
C LEU A 61 3.70 5.74 -4.76
N SER A 62 4.51 5.78 -3.71
CA SER A 62 5.44 4.69 -3.34
C SER A 62 4.76 3.71 -2.43
N ARG A 63 4.93 2.40 -2.67
CA ARG A 63 4.07 1.37 -2.06
C ARG A 63 4.75 0.02 -1.86
N ASN A 64 4.46 -0.59 -0.71
CA ASN A 64 4.82 -1.98 -0.38
C ASN A 64 3.61 -2.70 0.22
N ALA A 65 3.36 -3.94 -0.19
CA ALA A 65 2.23 -4.74 0.25
C ALA A 65 2.68 -6.05 0.91
N SER A 66 1.93 -6.52 1.90
CA SER A 66 2.19 -7.80 2.56
C SER A 66 1.99 -8.98 1.58
N SER A 67 2.84 -10.00 1.69
CA SER A 67 2.81 -11.15 0.77
C SER A 67 2.06 -12.35 1.37
N SER A 68 0.92 -12.70 0.75
CA SER A 68 0.18 -13.93 1.10
C SER A 68 0.99 -15.21 0.88
N ARG A 69 1.99 -15.18 -0.02
CA ARG A 69 2.87 -16.32 -0.33
C ARG A 69 3.81 -16.71 0.81
N ALA A 70 4.10 -15.77 1.71
CA ALA A 70 5.01 -16.00 2.82
C ALA A 70 4.31 -16.66 4.02
N ILE A 71 2.99 -16.47 4.15
CA ILE A 71 2.21 -16.80 5.34
C ILE A 71 1.78 -18.28 5.33
N PRO A 72 1.98 -19.04 6.43
CA PRO A 72 1.47 -20.41 6.56
C PRO A 72 -0.03 -20.52 6.32
N VAL A 73 -0.49 -21.62 5.71
CA VAL A 73 -1.91 -21.81 5.33
C VAL A 73 -2.85 -21.65 6.51
N GLU A 74 -2.58 -22.33 7.64
CA GLU A 74 -3.50 -22.28 8.80
C GLU A 74 -3.60 -20.87 9.40
N ARG A 75 -2.49 -20.12 9.40
CA ARG A 75 -2.52 -18.73 9.84
C ARG A 75 -3.40 -17.88 8.91
N MET A 76 -3.29 -18.09 7.60
CA MET A 76 -4.13 -17.40 6.63
C MET A 76 -5.61 -17.74 6.77
N ILE A 77 -5.93 -19.01 7.06
CA ILE A 77 -7.29 -19.45 7.38
C ILE A 77 -7.81 -18.74 8.62
N GLN A 78 -7.00 -18.66 9.68
CA GLN A 78 -7.38 -17.97 10.90
C GLN A 78 -7.66 -16.49 10.66
N ASP A 79 -6.81 -15.80 9.88
CA ASP A 79 -7.02 -14.41 9.51
C ASP A 79 -8.38 -14.19 8.79
N VAL A 80 -8.80 -15.15 7.95
CA VAL A 80 -10.12 -15.12 7.25
C VAL A 80 -11.30 -15.44 8.17
N LEU A 81 -11.09 -16.29 9.18
CA LEU A 81 -12.13 -16.61 10.17
C LEU A 81 -12.37 -15.44 11.12
N ASP A 82 -11.29 -14.82 11.60
CA ASP A 82 -11.33 -13.74 12.59
C ASP A 82 -11.84 -12.42 11.99
N ASP A 83 -11.43 -12.10 10.76
CA ASP A 83 -11.82 -10.85 10.09
C ASP A 83 -11.91 -11.01 8.56
N PRO A 84 -12.98 -11.68 8.07
CA PRO A 84 -13.20 -11.88 6.64
C PRO A 84 -13.45 -10.54 5.93
N ALA A 85 -12.88 -10.39 4.75
CA ALA A 85 -13.26 -9.31 3.86
C ALA A 85 -14.71 -9.50 3.37
N MET A 86 -15.49 -8.43 3.43
CA MET A 86 -16.90 -8.37 3.05
C MET A 86 -17.13 -7.23 2.06
N PRO A 87 -18.02 -7.39 1.06
CA PRO A 87 -18.58 -6.26 0.34
C PRO A 87 -19.28 -5.31 1.31
N ILE A 88 -19.10 -4.00 1.12
CA ILE A 88 -19.78 -2.99 1.93
C ILE A 88 -21.09 -2.50 1.30
N HIS A 89 -21.31 -2.87 0.04
CA HIS A 89 -22.48 -2.53 -0.76
C HIS A 89 -22.83 -3.70 -1.68
N TRP A 90 -24.08 -4.15 -1.68
CA TRP A 90 -24.58 -5.29 -2.45
C TRP A 90 -25.37 -4.83 -3.67
N GLY A 91 -24.66 -4.17 -4.59
CA GLY A 91 -25.26 -3.51 -5.75
C GLY A 91 -26.05 -4.46 -6.67
N LYS A 92 -27.25 -4.04 -7.04
CA LYS A 92 -28.12 -4.70 -8.02
C LYS A 92 -27.48 -4.67 -9.40
N ASN A 93 -27.57 -5.80 -10.10
CA ASN A 93 -27.06 -5.91 -11.46
C ASN A 93 -27.81 -4.98 -12.42
N GLN A 94 -27.08 -4.19 -13.20
CA GLN A 94 -27.58 -3.29 -14.22
C GLN A 94 -26.53 -3.06 -15.33
N PRO A 95 -26.91 -2.61 -16.54
CA PRO A 95 -25.94 -2.28 -17.59
C PRO A 95 -24.96 -1.18 -17.14
N GLY A 96 -23.67 -1.35 -17.45
CA GLY A 96 -22.59 -0.44 -17.07
C GLY A 96 -21.69 -1.02 -15.96
N MET A 97 -20.76 -0.21 -15.46
CA MET A 97 -19.83 -0.60 -14.38
C MET A 97 -20.32 -0.22 -12.98
N GLN A 98 -21.45 0.49 -12.89
CA GLN A 98 -21.95 1.08 -11.64
C GLN A 98 -23.16 0.30 -11.12
N ALA A 99 -23.31 0.19 -9.80
CA ALA A 99 -24.40 -0.56 -9.16
C ALA A 99 -24.96 0.20 -7.94
N TRP A 100 -25.74 1.25 -8.18
CA TRP A 100 -26.18 2.22 -7.15
C TRP A 100 -27.26 1.70 -6.21
N GLU A 101 -28.17 0.87 -6.71
CA GLU A 101 -29.30 0.33 -5.94
C GLU A 101 -28.84 -0.90 -5.18
N GLU A 102 -29.06 -0.97 -3.87
CA GLU A 102 -28.82 -2.17 -3.06
C GLU A 102 -29.74 -3.32 -3.48
N HIS A 103 -29.25 -4.55 -3.34
CA HIS A 103 -30.00 -5.77 -3.62
C HIS A 103 -29.94 -6.74 -2.44
N ASP A 104 -31.10 -7.27 -2.08
CA ASP A 104 -31.30 -8.07 -0.86
C ASP A 104 -31.96 -9.43 -1.14
N ALA A 105 -32.06 -9.85 -2.40
CA ALA A 105 -32.68 -11.12 -2.73
C ALA A 105 -31.93 -12.29 -2.04
N PRO A 106 -32.67 -13.28 -1.50
CA PRO A 106 -32.06 -14.45 -0.89
C PRO A 106 -31.16 -15.21 -1.86
N VAL A 107 -30.04 -15.73 -1.34
CA VAL A 107 -29.05 -16.51 -2.09
C VAL A 107 -29.07 -17.96 -1.60
N ILE A 108 -29.00 -18.90 -2.54
CA ILE A 108 -28.90 -20.33 -2.24
C ILE A 108 -27.49 -20.63 -1.69
N MET A 109 -27.43 -21.25 -0.51
CA MET A 109 -26.16 -21.54 0.19
C MET A 109 -25.73 -23.02 0.10
N GLY A 110 -26.64 -23.91 -0.32
CA GLY A 110 -26.38 -25.35 -0.36
C GLY A 110 -25.63 -25.79 -1.63
N PHE A 111 -24.71 -26.74 -1.50
CA PHE A 111 -24.09 -27.47 -2.60
C PHE A 111 -24.60 -28.92 -2.64
N GLY A 112 -25.63 -29.20 -3.44
CA GLY A 112 -25.93 -30.57 -3.90
C GLY A 112 -26.92 -31.44 -3.10
N SER A 113 -27.82 -30.86 -2.30
CA SER A 113 -29.01 -31.57 -1.77
C SER A 113 -30.31 -30.98 -2.35
N ASP A 114 -31.37 -31.80 -2.44
CA ASP A 114 -32.71 -31.37 -2.87
C ASP A 114 -33.34 -30.29 -1.94
N ASP A 115 -32.78 -30.13 -0.74
CA ASP A 115 -33.15 -29.06 0.19
C ASP A 115 -32.29 -27.82 -0.04
N TYR A 116 -32.91 -26.79 -0.63
CA TYR A 116 -32.30 -25.47 -0.80
C TYR A 116 -32.34 -24.70 0.52
N VAL A 117 -31.17 -24.45 1.12
CA VAL A 117 -31.03 -23.47 2.20
C VAL A 117 -30.81 -22.10 1.58
N TRP A 118 -31.71 -21.17 1.89
CA TRP A 118 -31.64 -19.77 1.45
C TRP A 118 -31.17 -18.90 2.61
N GLY A 119 -30.36 -17.89 2.30
CA GLY A 119 -29.89 -16.90 3.28
C GLY A 119 -29.77 -15.53 2.65
N THR A 120 -29.42 -14.56 3.48
CA THR A 120 -29.03 -13.22 3.03
C THR A 120 -27.75 -13.27 2.20
N PRO A 121 -27.46 -12.25 1.36
CA PRO A 121 -26.20 -12.18 0.63
C PRO A 121 -24.95 -12.32 1.51
N GLN A 122 -24.99 -11.75 2.72
CA GLN A 122 -23.91 -11.80 3.70
C GLN A 122 -23.70 -13.21 4.26
N GLU A 123 -24.79 -13.92 4.61
CA GLU A 123 -24.72 -15.31 5.06
C GLU A 123 -24.17 -16.23 3.96
N ALA A 124 -24.64 -16.04 2.72
CA ALA A 124 -24.16 -16.81 1.59
C ALA A 124 -22.67 -16.58 1.28
N TRP A 125 -22.20 -15.34 1.41
CA TRP A 125 -20.79 -15.00 1.27
C TRP A 125 -19.90 -15.71 2.30
N LEU A 126 -20.36 -15.78 3.55
CA LEU A 126 -19.66 -16.51 4.61
C LEU A 126 -19.78 -18.03 4.46
N ALA A 127 -20.91 -18.54 3.98
CA ALA A 127 -21.05 -19.96 3.65
C ALA A 127 -20.06 -20.38 2.55
N ALA A 128 -19.88 -19.54 1.52
CA ALA A 128 -18.89 -19.76 0.47
C ALA A 128 -17.45 -19.71 1.02
N ARG A 129 -17.15 -18.79 1.95
CA ARG A 129 -15.86 -18.73 2.66
C ARG A 129 -15.56 -20.04 3.37
N ASP A 130 -16.52 -20.54 4.15
CA ASP A 130 -16.35 -21.73 4.99
C ASP A 130 -16.14 -22.98 4.11
N ALA A 131 -16.89 -23.10 3.02
CA ALA A 131 -16.68 -24.14 2.02
C ALA A 131 -15.26 -24.09 1.42
N MET A 132 -14.76 -22.90 1.13
CA MET A 132 -13.43 -22.71 0.54
C MET A 132 -12.30 -22.92 1.55
N ILE A 133 -12.50 -22.61 2.83
CA ILE A 133 -11.58 -22.96 3.91
C ILE A 133 -11.39 -24.47 3.98
N GLU A 134 -12.49 -25.24 3.91
CA GLU A 134 -12.39 -26.70 3.91
C GLU A 134 -11.63 -27.21 2.69
N ARG A 135 -11.87 -26.64 1.50
CA ARG A 135 -11.04 -26.97 0.32
C ARG A 135 -9.57 -26.62 0.53
N ALA A 136 -9.26 -25.44 1.06
CA ALA A 136 -7.88 -25.02 1.33
C ALA A 136 -7.16 -25.98 2.29
N ARG A 137 -7.84 -26.46 3.35
CA ARG A 137 -7.32 -27.49 4.26
C ARG A 137 -7.05 -28.82 3.56
N GLU A 138 -7.93 -29.26 2.67
CA GLU A 138 -7.70 -30.48 1.88
C GLU A 138 -6.49 -30.34 0.95
N PHE A 139 -6.35 -29.21 0.26
CA PHE A 139 -5.17 -28.95 -0.57
C PHE A 139 -3.88 -28.92 0.25
N ALA A 140 -3.90 -28.30 1.44
CA ALA A 140 -2.75 -28.32 2.35
C ALA A 140 -2.42 -29.74 2.83
N ARG A 141 -3.43 -30.54 3.20
CA ARG A 141 -3.26 -31.95 3.59
C ARG A 141 -2.71 -32.81 2.45
N ALA A 142 -3.09 -32.53 1.21
CA ALA A 142 -2.55 -33.19 0.03
C ALA A 142 -1.10 -32.77 -0.31
N GLY A 143 -0.52 -31.82 0.43
CA GLY A 143 0.87 -31.39 0.27
C GLY A 143 1.09 -30.24 -0.71
N TYR A 144 0.02 -29.56 -1.16
CA TYR A 144 0.17 -28.40 -2.03
C TYR A 144 0.79 -27.21 -1.29
N HIS A 145 1.66 -26.48 -1.99
CA HIS A 145 2.38 -25.35 -1.41
C HIS A 145 1.46 -24.15 -1.15
N LYS A 146 1.71 -23.43 -0.04
CA LYS A 146 0.95 -22.24 0.41
C LYS A 146 0.75 -21.15 -0.66
N GLN A 147 1.67 -21.03 -1.62
CA GLN A 147 1.54 -20.10 -2.74
C GLN A 147 0.32 -20.36 -3.63
N ILE A 148 -0.14 -21.61 -3.69
CA ILE A 148 -1.33 -22.03 -4.44
C ILE A 148 -2.51 -22.04 -3.47
N VAL A 149 -2.37 -22.70 -2.32
CA VAL A 149 -3.47 -22.89 -1.37
C VAL A 149 -4.05 -21.55 -0.88
N ASN A 150 -3.20 -20.57 -0.53
CA ASN A 150 -3.67 -19.28 -0.04
C ASN A 150 -4.44 -18.48 -1.10
N ARG A 151 -4.32 -18.81 -2.39
CA ARG A 151 -5.09 -18.14 -3.46
C ARG A 151 -6.58 -18.45 -3.40
N LEU A 152 -6.93 -19.63 -2.90
CA LEU A 152 -8.33 -20.03 -2.72
C LEU A 152 -9.09 -19.08 -1.78
N LEU A 153 -8.36 -18.39 -0.89
CA LEU A 153 -8.94 -17.55 0.15
C LEU A 153 -8.90 -16.06 -0.19
N GLU A 154 -8.33 -15.64 -1.33
CA GLU A 154 -8.06 -14.21 -1.62
C GLU A 154 -9.30 -13.32 -1.59
N THR A 155 -10.47 -13.87 -1.92
CA THR A 155 -11.77 -13.18 -1.86
C THR A 155 -12.12 -12.69 -0.44
N TRP A 156 -11.74 -13.43 0.60
CA TRP A 156 -12.06 -13.08 1.99
C TRP A 156 -10.87 -12.51 2.76
N LEU A 157 -9.76 -12.24 2.08
CA LEU A 157 -8.56 -11.72 2.70
C LEU A 157 -8.54 -10.20 2.69
N HIS A 158 -8.02 -9.64 3.77
CA HIS A 158 -7.52 -8.28 3.79
C HIS A 158 -6.04 -8.26 3.39
N ILE A 159 -5.60 -7.15 2.79
CA ILE A 159 -4.19 -6.88 2.50
C ILE A 159 -3.73 -5.67 3.33
N ASN A 160 -2.47 -5.71 3.77
CA ASN A 160 -1.81 -4.56 4.40
C ASN A 160 -0.88 -3.92 3.38
N VAL A 161 -0.98 -2.60 3.23
CA VAL A 161 -0.17 -1.81 2.29
C VAL A 161 0.38 -0.59 3.00
N VAL A 162 1.68 -0.35 2.90
CA VAL A 162 2.27 0.95 3.23
C VAL A 162 2.34 1.78 1.96
N VAL A 163 1.91 3.04 2.04
CA VAL A 163 1.95 4.00 0.93
C VAL A 163 2.51 5.33 1.39
N THR A 164 3.41 5.92 0.61
CA THR A 164 4.00 7.24 0.85
C THR A 164 3.83 8.12 -0.38
N ALA A 165 3.44 9.39 -0.18
CA ALA A 165 3.42 10.38 -1.24
C ALA A 165 3.49 11.81 -0.70
N THR A 166 3.88 12.72 -1.60
CA THR A 166 3.76 14.18 -1.42
C THR A 166 2.56 14.76 -2.15
N GLU A 167 2.09 14.09 -3.20
CA GLU A 167 0.98 14.54 -4.05
C GLU A 167 -0.16 13.52 -3.97
N TRP A 168 -1.28 13.92 -3.39
CA TRP A 168 -2.46 13.05 -3.17
C TRP A 168 -3.69 13.47 -3.97
N ASP A 169 -3.68 14.65 -4.60
CA ASP A 169 -4.89 15.30 -5.12
C ASP A 169 -5.58 14.47 -6.19
N ASN A 170 -4.82 13.87 -7.09
CA ASN A 170 -5.37 13.02 -8.15
C ASN A 170 -6.09 11.79 -7.56
N PHE A 171 -5.37 10.98 -6.77
CA PHE A 171 -5.93 9.80 -6.12
C PHE A 171 -7.13 10.16 -5.23
N ARG A 172 -7.03 11.23 -4.43
CA ARG A 172 -8.13 11.70 -3.58
C ARG A 172 -9.36 12.06 -4.40
N THR A 173 -9.19 12.80 -5.49
CA THR A 173 -10.31 13.25 -6.34
C THR A 173 -11.00 12.07 -7.01
N LEU A 174 -10.22 11.13 -7.56
CA LEU A 174 -10.76 9.98 -8.28
C LEU A 174 -11.44 8.99 -7.33
N ARG A 175 -10.88 8.79 -6.13
CA ARG A 175 -11.38 7.77 -5.20
C ARG A 175 -12.44 8.28 -4.22
N LEU A 176 -12.51 9.59 -3.94
CA LEU A 176 -13.67 10.21 -3.27
C LEU A 176 -14.78 10.62 -4.24
N HIS A 177 -14.72 10.16 -5.49
CA HIS A 177 -15.79 10.37 -6.46
C HIS A 177 -16.94 9.38 -6.20
N LYS A 178 -18.18 9.83 -6.40
CA LYS A 178 -19.37 8.97 -6.24
C LYS A 178 -19.33 7.71 -7.11
N ASP A 179 -18.71 7.78 -8.29
CA ASP A 179 -18.63 6.66 -9.26
C ASP A 179 -17.43 5.72 -8.98
N ALA A 180 -16.68 5.97 -7.91
CA ALA A 180 -15.67 5.03 -7.44
C ALA A 180 -16.37 3.81 -6.83
N GLN A 181 -15.72 2.64 -6.93
CA GLN A 181 -16.19 1.44 -6.25
C GLN A 181 -16.40 1.74 -4.75
N PRO A 182 -17.50 1.29 -4.13
CA PRO A 182 -17.82 1.63 -2.74
C PRO A 182 -16.65 1.40 -1.78
N GLU A 183 -15.96 0.27 -1.91
CA GLU A 183 -14.87 -0.07 -1.01
C GLU A 183 -13.62 0.81 -1.17
N ILE A 184 -13.23 1.20 -2.39
CA ILE A 184 -12.09 2.13 -2.57
C ILE A 184 -12.47 3.54 -2.13
N HIS A 185 -13.73 3.92 -2.32
CA HIS A 185 -14.25 5.19 -1.82
C HIS A 185 -14.18 5.25 -0.29
N GLU A 186 -14.62 4.20 0.40
CA GLU A 186 -14.51 4.12 1.85
C GLU A 186 -13.04 4.13 2.30
N LEU A 187 -12.13 3.45 1.58
CA LEU A 187 -10.71 3.51 1.90
C LEU A 187 -10.16 4.93 1.77
N ALA A 188 -10.49 5.63 0.68
CA ALA A 188 -10.08 7.02 0.47
C ALA A 188 -10.69 7.95 1.53
N HIS A 189 -11.92 7.71 1.95
CA HIS A 189 -12.55 8.45 3.05
C HIS A 189 -11.75 8.27 4.36
N GLN A 190 -11.41 7.03 4.71
CA GLN A 190 -10.58 6.74 5.88
C GLN A 190 -9.18 7.39 5.77
N MET A 191 -8.57 7.40 4.59
CA MET A 191 -7.27 8.04 4.37
C MET A 191 -7.33 9.56 4.57
N PHE A 192 -8.21 10.23 3.83
CA PHE A 192 -8.17 11.69 3.69
C PHE A 192 -9.02 12.42 4.70
N ASN A 193 -10.23 11.93 4.98
CA ASN A 193 -11.20 12.62 5.82
C ASN A 193 -11.10 12.21 7.30
N VAL A 194 -10.45 11.08 7.59
CA VAL A 194 -10.22 10.60 8.95
C VAL A 194 -8.74 10.71 9.33
N ALA A 195 -7.87 9.91 8.70
CA ALA A 195 -6.49 9.76 9.16
C ALA A 195 -5.62 11.01 8.92
N MET A 196 -5.67 11.62 7.74
CA MET A 196 -4.90 12.84 7.44
C MET A 196 -5.39 14.08 8.18
N VAL A 197 -6.70 14.21 8.39
CA VAL A 197 -7.29 15.32 9.17
C VAL A 197 -6.87 15.25 10.63
N ALA A 198 -6.80 14.04 11.20
CA ALA A 198 -6.35 13.84 12.57
C ALA A 198 -4.83 14.00 12.77
N SER A 199 -4.06 14.05 11.68
CA SER A 199 -2.59 14.09 11.72
C SER A 199 -2.04 15.51 11.55
N THR A 200 -1.04 15.84 12.36
CA THR A 200 -0.28 17.10 12.25
C THR A 200 1.14 16.79 11.79
N PRO A 201 1.61 17.35 10.65
CA PRO A 201 2.93 17.03 10.13
C PRO A 201 4.04 17.62 10.99
N GLN A 202 5.11 16.85 11.19
CA GLN A 202 6.32 17.32 11.83
C GLN A 202 7.18 18.11 10.85
N LEU A 203 7.62 19.32 11.24
CA LEU A 203 8.61 20.06 10.47
C LEU A 203 9.96 19.33 10.52
N LEU A 204 10.48 18.97 9.35
CA LEU A 204 11.82 18.41 9.19
C LEU A 204 12.71 19.41 8.44
N LYS A 205 13.97 19.53 8.86
CA LYS A 205 15.02 20.29 8.17
C LYS A 205 15.85 19.38 7.27
N PRO A 206 16.56 19.93 6.26
CA PRO A 206 17.49 19.15 5.45
C PRO A 206 18.48 18.37 6.33
N GLY A 207 18.59 17.06 6.10
CA GLY A 207 19.37 16.13 6.90
C GLY A 207 18.56 15.37 7.97
N GLU A 208 17.39 15.86 8.36
CA GLU A 208 16.40 15.14 9.16
C GLU A 208 15.52 14.27 8.25
N TRP A 209 15.07 13.12 8.74
CA TRP A 209 14.48 12.08 7.90
C TRP A 209 13.03 11.78 8.26
N HIS A 210 12.20 11.70 7.23
CA HIS A 210 10.91 11.03 7.27
C HIS A 210 11.16 9.52 7.30
N LEU A 211 10.82 8.87 8.43
CA LEU A 211 11.13 7.47 8.69
C LEU A 211 9.87 6.69 9.08
N PRO A 212 9.11 6.16 8.11
CA PRO A 212 7.95 5.33 8.41
C PRO A 212 8.34 4.12 9.24
N TYR A 213 7.44 3.69 10.12
CA TYR A 213 7.65 2.57 11.03
C TYR A 213 8.81 2.73 12.03
N VAL A 214 9.29 3.95 12.29
CA VAL A 214 10.24 4.24 13.39
C VAL A 214 9.49 5.05 14.45
N THR A 215 9.64 4.69 15.72
CA THR A 215 8.99 5.44 16.81
C THR A 215 9.78 6.69 17.18
N GLU A 216 9.12 7.67 17.79
CA GLU A 216 9.78 8.87 18.31
C GLU A 216 10.90 8.53 19.29
N ASP A 217 10.70 7.53 20.17
CA ASP A 217 11.72 7.03 21.09
C ASP A 217 12.95 6.51 20.34
N GLU A 218 12.76 5.68 19.32
CA GLU A 218 13.85 5.14 18.48
C GLU A 218 14.61 6.26 17.75
N GLN A 219 13.90 7.29 17.28
CA GLN A 219 14.51 8.43 16.59
C GLN A 219 15.24 9.38 17.55
N SER A 220 14.71 9.58 18.77
CA SER A 220 15.28 10.47 19.79
C SER A 220 16.64 10.00 20.30
N VAL A 221 16.87 8.68 20.36
CA VAL A 221 18.15 8.10 20.78
C VAL A 221 19.15 7.96 19.64
N ALA A 222 18.72 8.16 18.39
CA ALA A 222 19.54 8.05 17.19
C ALA A 222 20.38 9.32 16.93
N VAL A 223 21.08 9.85 17.93
CA VAL A 223 21.82 11.12 17.83
C VAL A 223 23.18 11.02 17.12
N THR A 224 23.73 9.81 17.00
CA THR A 224 25.00 9.55 16.32
C THR A 224 24.78 9.17 14.85
N GLU A 225 25.80 9.29 14.00
CA GLU A 225 25.73 8.82 12.61
C GLU A 225 25.36 7.33 12.51
N ALA A 226 25.90 6.51 13.42
CA ALA A 226 25.56 5.09 13.53
C ALA A 226 24.09 4.89 13.93
N GLY A 227 23.59 5.69 14.89
CA GLY A 227 22.18 5.69 15.27
C GLY A 227 21.26 6.05 14.12
N GLN A 228 21.55 7.13 13.39
CA GLN A 228 20.80 7.57 12.21
C GLN A 228 20.80 6.51 11.09
N ARG A 229 21.91 5.79 10.93
CA ARG A 229 21.96 4.64 10.02
C ARG A 229 21.03 3.51 10.48
N ASN A 230 21.04 3.18 11.77
CA ASN A 230 20.24 2.09 12.32
C ASN A 230 18.73 2.33 12.16
N VAL A 231 18.25 3.54 12.43
CA VAL A 231 16.82 3.87 12.28
C VAL A 231 16.37 3.86 10.81
N LYS A 232 17.24 4.26 9.87
CA LYS A 232 16.97 4.10 8.42
C LYS A 232 16.85 2.63 8.02
N ILE A 233 17.75 1.78 8.52
CA ILE A 233 17.71 0.33 8.26
C ILE A 233 16.44 -0.30 8.83
N LEU A 234 16.06 0.09 10.05
CA LEU A 234 14.80 -0.33 10.67
C LEU A 234 13.59 0.08 9.83
N SER A 235 13.54 1.35 9.39
CA SER A 235 12.45 1.84 8.54
C SER A 235 12.33 1.04 7.23
N VAL A 236 13.43 0.84 6.51
CA VAL A 236 13.46 0.06 5.26
C VAL A 236 12.97 -1.37 5.50
N ALA A 237 13.49 -2.04 6.52
CA ALA A 237 13.11 -3.43 6.82
C ALA A 237 11.63 -3.55 7.20
N ARG A 238 11.11 -2.61 7.99
CA ARG A 238 9.70 -2.57 8.42
C ARG A 238 8.75 -2.22 7.28
N CYS A 239 9.16 -1.33 6.36
CA CYS A 239 8.42 -1.07 5.12
C CYS A 239 8.39 -2.31 4.21
N ALA A 240 9.49 -3.04 4.09
CA ALA A 240 9.55 -4.28 3.30
C ALA A 240 8.57 -5.35 3.82
N SER A 241 8.35 -5.39 5.14
CA SER A 241 7.42 -6.32 5.79
C SER A 241 6.02 -5.76 6.03
N VAL A 242 5.80 -4.45 5.83
CA VAL A 242 4.58 -3.71 6.18
C VAL A 242 4.16 -3.97 7.64
N SER A 243 5.11 -3.79 8.58
CA SER A 243 4.89 -4.15 10.00
C SER A 243 5.90 -3.46 10.92
N TYR A 244 5.41 -2.91 12.04
CA TYR A 244 6.24 -2.37 13.12
C TYR A 244 7.03 -3.46 13.87
N LYS A 245 6.32 -4.52 14.27
CA LYS A 245 6.73 -5.34 15.40
C LYS A 245 7.28 -6.69 14.99
N THR A 246 6.75 -7.30 13.93
CA THR A 246 7.10 -8.69 13.62
C THR A 246 7.26 -8.96 12.14
N VAL A 247 8.20 -9.87 11.84
CA VAL A 247 8.34 -10.54 10.54
C VAL A 247 8.29 -12.03 10.82
N ASP A 248 7.38 -12.74 10.17
CA ASP A 248 7.15 -14.18 10.39
C ASP A 248 6.86 -14.56 11.86
N GLY A 249 6.24 -13.64 12.62
CA GLY A 249 5.90 -13.85 14.03
C GLY A 249 7.05 -13.59 15.02
N LEU A 250 8.22 -13.15 14.55
CA LEU A 250 9.38 -12.83 15.39
C LEU A 250 9.58 -11.32 15.50
N PRO A 251 10.07 -10.79 16.65
CA PRO A 251 10.32 -9.36 16.83
C PRO A 251 11.27 -8.77 15.78
N MET A 252 10.96 -7.56 15.31
CA MET A 252 11.84 -6.79 14.43
C MET A 252 12.96 -6.11 15.24
N THR A 253 14.01 -6.86 15.57
CA THR A 253 15.24 -6.31 16.17
C THR A 253 16.11 -5.63 15.10
N LEU A 254 17.10 -4.84 15.54
CA LEU A 254 18.04 -4.20 14.63
C LEU A 254 18.86 -5.22 13.82
N GLU A 255 19.28 -6.33 14.43
CA GLU A 255 20.02 -7.39 13.75
C GLU A 255 19.17 -8.03 12.65
N ARG A 256 17.89 -8.28 12.92
CA ARG A 256 16.97 -8.82 11.92
C ARG A 256 16.69 -7.82 10.81
N ALA A 257 16.52 -6.54 11.14
CA ALA A 257 16.37 -5.49 10.16
C ALA A 257 17.61 -5.37 9.26
N GLN A 258 18.81 -5.51 9.82
CA GLN A 258 20.05 -5.54 9.05
C GLN A 258 20.10 -6.73 8.09
N GLN A 259 19.66 -7.92 8.53
CA GLN A 259 19.60 -9.10 7.65
C GLN A 259 18.62 -8.90 6.47
N ILE A 260 17.46 -8.29 6.72
CA ILE A 260 16.49 -7.96 5.67
C ILE A 260 17.10 -6.93 4.72
N TYR A 261 17.64 -5.85 5.26
CA TYR A 261 18.29 -4.78 4.50
C TYR A 261 19.39 -5.32 3.59
N ASP A 262 20.28 -6.17 4.12
CA ASP A 262 21.36 -6.79 3.37
C ASP A 262 20.84 -7.66 2.23
N LYS A 263 19.76 -8.42 2.44
CA LYS A 263 19.13 -9.21 1.38
C LYS A 263 18.54 -8.34 0.27
N LEU A 264 18.00 -7.17 0.60
CA LEU A 264 17.43 -6.25 -0.39
C LEU A 264 18.54 -5.58 -1.24
N VAL A 265 19.66 -5.21 -0.61
CA VAL A 265 20.78 -4.52 -1.26
C VAL A 265 21.66 -5.49 -2.06
N LYS A 266 21.96 -6.68 -1.50
CA LYS A 266 22.91 -7.65 -2.06
C LYS A 266 22.25 -8.67 -3.00
N ALA A 267 20.96 -8.55 -3.26
CA ALA A 267 20.29 -9.37 -4.27
C ALA A 267 20.90 -9.09 -5.65
N GLU A 268 20.79 -10.07 -6.57
CA GLU A 268 21.25 -9.92 -7.96
C GLU A 268 20.63 -8.69 -8.63
N VAL A 269 19.36 -8.41 -8.30
CA VAL A 269 18.67 -7.17 -8.62
C VAL A 269 18.36 -6.44 -7.33
N PHE A 270 18.72 -5.15 -7.25
CA PHE A 270 18.41 -4.32 -6.10
C PHE A 270 16.89 -4.24 -5.88
N HIS A 271 16.44 -4.71 -4.71
CA HIS A 271 15.02 -4.64 -4.35
C HIS A 271 14.69 -3.24 -3.83
N ALA A 272 14.43 -2.33 -4.77
CA ALA A 272 14.41 -0.89 -4.51
C ALA A 272 13.18 -0.37 -3.76
N SER A 273 12.01 -1.03 -3.86
CA SER A 273 10.75 -0.47 -3.35
C SER A 273 10.74 -0.13 -1.85
N PRO A 274 11.30 -0.94 -0.93
CA PRO A 274 11.30 -0.58 0.50
C PRO A 274 12.11 0.66 0.84
N PHE A 275 13.01 1.10 -0.05
CA PHE A 275 13.82 2.30 0.09
C PHE A 275 13.10 3.56 -0.40
N GLU A 276 11.94 3.43 -1.03
CA GLU A 276 11.21 4.59 -1.53
C GLU A 276 10.54 5.38 -0.42
N HIS A 277 10.25 4.77 0.72
CA HIS A 277 9.43 5.38 1.76
C HIS A 277 10.17 6.37 2.67
N GLN A 278 11.51 6.34 2.68
CA GLN A 278 12.32 7.24 3.50
C GLN A 278 12.81 8.42 2.66
N ALA A 279 12.68 9.63 3.20
CA ALA A 279 13.13 10.82 2.51
C ALA A 279 13.60 11.92 3.47
N THR A 280 14.39 12.86 2.98
CA THR A 280 14.82 14.07 3.72
C THR A 280 14.51 15.32 2.90
N PRO A 281 14.15 16.47 3.52
CA PRO A 281 13.88 17.69 2.77
C PRO A 281 15.07 18.11 1.91
N ASP A 282 14.82 18.51 0.67
CA ASP A 282 15.85 19.13 -0.15
C ASP A 282 16.02 20.62 0.21
N THR A 283 17.18 21.16 -0.14
CA THR A 283 17.44 22.59 -0.20
C THR A 283 17.14 23.11 -1.61
N PHE A 284 16.85 24.41 -1.74
CA PHE A 284 16.65 25.06 -3.02
C PHE A 284 17.64 26.22 -3.19
N ASN A 285 18.02 26.50 -4.44
CA ASN A 285 18.88 27.64 -4.79
C ASN A 285 18.07 28.95 -4.77
N ARG A 286 16.84 28.91 -5.33
CA ARG A 286 15.91 30.03 -5.38
C ARG A 286 14.47 29.55 -5.63
N PRO A 287 13.44 30.31 -5.20
CA PRO A 287 12.08 30.13 -5.71
C PRO A 287 11.97 30.60 -7.17
N PHE A 288 11.04 30.01 -7.91
CA PHE A 288 10.59 30.48 -9.21
C PHE A 288 9.34 31.34 -9.06
N TYR A 289 9.24 32.35 -9.91
CA TYR A 289 8.06 33.19 -10.03
C TYR A 289 7.60 33.19 -11.48
N ASP A 290 6.29 33.14 -11.69
CA ASP A 290 5.70 33.23 -13.02
C ASP A 290 5.79 34.66 -13.59
N GLN A 291 5.24 34.85 -14.79
CA GLN A 291 5.23 36.15 -15.47
C GLN A 291 4.39 37.24 -14.75
N TRP A 292 3.59 36.87 -13.75
CA TRP A 292 2.77 37.78 -12.93
C TRP A 292 3.39 38.05 -11.55
N GLY A 293 4.53 37.42 -11.23
CA GLY A 293 5.22 37.54 -9.95
C GLY A 293 4.67 36.62 -8.86
N GLU A 294 3.85 35.64 -9.21
CA GLU A 294 3.34 34.62 -8.29
C GLU A 294 4.32 33.46 -8.18
N HIS A 295 4.41 32.86 -7.00
CA HIS A 295 5.36 31.77 -6.74
C HIS A 295 4.97 30.50 -7.51
N ASP A 296 5.81 30.09 -8.47
CA ASP A 296 5.56 29.01 -9.44
C ASP A 296 6.46 27.77 -9.21
N GLY A 297 7.19 27.73 -8.09
CA GLY A 297 7.94 26.54 -7.68
C GLY A 297 9.33 26.83 -7.17
N TRP A 298 10.20 25.82 -7.22
CA TRP A 298 11.50 25.85 -6.57
C TRP A 298 12.59 25.30 -7.49
N ASP A 299 13.73 25.98 -7.53
CA ASP A 299 14.98 25.50 -8.14
C ASP A 299 15.71 24.62 -7.12
N TRP A 300 15.34 23.34 -7.10
CA TRP A 300 15.86 22.37 -6.14
C TRP A 300 17.34 22.05 -6.37
N LYS A 301 18.10 21.89 -5.28
CA LYS A 301 19.54 21.62 -5.36
C LYS A 301 19.83 20.19 -5.81
N GLN A 302 18.98 19.23 -5.45
CA GLN A 302 19.12 17.80 -5.77
C GLN A 302 17.79 17.25 -6.33
N GLY A 303 17.16 18.00 -7.24
CA GLY A 303 15.87 17.64 -7.85
C GLY A 303 15.84 16.26 -8.50
N GLU A 304 16.97 15.81 -9.03
CA GLU A 304 17.15 14.49 -9.64
C GLU A 304 17.00 13.32 -8.66
N LEU A 305 17.18 13.57 -7.35
CA LEU A 305 17.04 12.56 -6.31
C LEU A 305 15.62 12.49 -5.72
N HIS A 306 14.67 13.26 -6.25
CA HIS A 306 13.33 13.34 -5.67
C HIS A 306 12.47 12.11 -5.97
N GLY A 307 12.68 11.49 -7.13
CA GLY A 307 11.73 10.49 -7.62
C GLY A 307 10.32 11.10 -7.71
N ASN A 308 9.36 10.47 -7.04
CA ASN A 308 7.98 10.92 -6.93
C ASN A 308 7.73 11.92 -5.77
N PHE A 309 8.72 12.25 -4.94
CA PHE A 309 8.53 13.14 -3.78
C PHE A 309 9.09 14.54 -4.02
N LYS A 310 8.35 15.38 -4.76
CA LYS A 310 8.81 16.74 -5.09
C LYS A 310 9.16 17.54 -3.83
N GLY A 311 10.40 18.02 -3.75
CA GLY A 311 10.96 18.75 -2.60
C GLY A 311 11.60 17.89 -1.52
N TRP A 312 11.71 16.58 -1.75
CA TRP A 312 12.28 15.61 -0.83
C TRP A 312 13.27 14.69 -1.55
N ILE A 313 14.44 14.48 -0.97
CA ILE A 313 15.45 13.55 -1.48
C ILE A 313 15.09 12.12 -1.03
N GLN A 314 14.80 11.24 -1.98
CA GLN A 314 14.35 9.87 -1.73
C GLN A 314 15.53 8.92 -1.45
N ASN A 315 15.42 8.08 -0.42
CA ASN A 315 16.45 7.12 -0.03
C ASN A 315 16.76 6.10 -1.14
N ARG A 316 15.73 5.64 -1.89
CA ARG A 316 15.90 4.81 -3.08
C ARG A 316 16.87 5.44 -4.07
N LYS A 317 16.68 6.72 -4.43
CA LYS A 317 17.53 7.42 -5.40
C LYS A 317 18.97 7.56 -4.91
N ILE A 318 19.16 7.87 -3.63
CA ILE A 318 20.51 7.89 -3.01
C ILE A 318 21.17 6.50 -3.12
N MET A 319 20.43 5.42 -2.86
CA MET A 319 20.97 4.06 -2.91
C MET A 319 21.28 3.62 -4.33
N GLU A 320 20.43 3.93 -5.31
CA GLU A 320 20.70 3.68 -6.74
C GLU A 320 22.01 4.36 -7.17
N SER A 321 22.20 5.65 -6.82
CA SER A 321 23.45 6.37 -7.13
C SER A 321 24.69 5.79 -6.43
N LYS A 322 24.57 5.28 -5.21
CA LYS A 322 25.68 4.66 -4.46
C LYS A 322 26.05 3.27 -4.96
N LEU A 323 25.05 2.51 -5.41
CA LEU A 323 25.24 1.15 -5.89
C LEU A 323 25.75 1.12 -7.32
N ALA A 324 25.57 2.22 -8.08
CA ALA A 324 26.08 2.41 -9.45
C ALA A 324 26.14 1.08 -10.23
N LEU A 325 24.95 0.50 -10.37
CA LEU A 325 24.55 -0.34 -11.50
C LEU A 325 24.57 0.49 -12.79
#